data_AF-A0A7V8XZF1-F1
#
_entry.id   AF-A0A7V8XZF1-F1
#
_cell.length_a   1.000
_cell.length_b   1.000
_cell.length_c   1.000
_cell.angle_alpha   90.00
_cell.angle_beta   90.00
_cell.angle_gamma   90.00
#
_symmetry.space_group_name_H-M   'P 1'
#
loop_
_entity.id
_entity.type
_entity.pdbx_description
1 polymer ?
#
loop_
_entity_poly.entity_id
_entity_poly.type
_entity_poly.pdbx_seq_one_letter_code
_entity_poly.pdbx_strand_id
1 'polypeptide(L)'
;MDAATSAGVDAYVTADLRHHPAAEHLLAGTVAGRTTPALVDVAHWASEHPWCEQAAEVIRVGLGGTVDVRVSQLRTDPWTISATSADADDIPGRTAQ
;
A
#
# COMPACT_ATOMS: atom_id res chain seq x y z
N MET A 1 -9.87 2.58 12.66
CA MET A 1 -8.48 2.13 12.37
C MET A 1 -7.60 2.57 13.52
N ASP A 2 -7.84 1.95 14.66
CA ASP A 2 -7.61 2.64 15.94
C ASP A 2 -6.18 2.46 16.42
N ALA A 3 -5.56 1.31 16.11
CA ALA A 3 -4.15 1.07 16.37
C ALA A 3 -3.26 2.08 15.63
N ALA A 4 -3.50 2.30 14.34
CA ALA A 4 -2.76 3.29 13.54
C ALA A 4 -2.96 4.70 14.08
N THR A 5 -4.19 5.06 14.42
CA THR A 5 -4.51 6.35 15.04
C THR A 5 -3.79 6.54 16.37
N SER A 6 -3.79 5.51 17.23
CA SER A 6 -3.13 5.55 18.54
C SER A 6 -1.61 5.58 18.43
N ALA A 7 -1.06 4.99 17.38
CA ALA A 7 0.37 5.04 17.07
C ALA A 7 0.81 6.41 16.54
N GLY A 8 -0.11 7.33 16.24
CA GLY A 8 0.21 8.67 15.76
C GLY A 8 0.89 8.69 14.40
N VAL A 9 0.65 7.68 13.55
CA VAL A 9 1.24 7.62 12.21
C VAL A 9 0.60 8.66 11.29
N ASP A 10 1.36 9.11 10.30
CA ASP A 10 0.87 10.07 9.30
C ASP A 10 -0.05 9.40 8.27
N ALA A 11 0.20 8.14 7.94
CA ALA A 11 -0.54 7.37 6.95
C ALA A 11 -0.73 5.91 7.37
N TYR A 12 -1.88 5.35 6.99
CA TYR A 12 -2.21 3.94 7.11
C TYR A 12 -2.32 3.33 5.71
N VAL A 13 -1.33 2.50 5.36
CA VAL A 13 -1.26 1.79 4.09
C VAL A 13 -1.84 0.39 4.26
N THR A 14 -2.84 0.05 3.46
CA THR A 14 -3.52 -1.25 3.51
C THR A 14 -4.09 -1.57 2.12
N ALA A 15 -4.65 -2.76 1.96
CA ALA A 15 -5.47 -3.13 0.82
C ALA A 15 -6.95 -3.33 1.25
N ASP A 16 -7.82 -3.41 0.24
CA ASP A 16 -9.25 -3.74 0.34
C ASP A 16 -10.04 -2.81 1.26
N LEU A 17 -9.76 -1.50 1.21
CA LEU A 17 -10.55 -0.55 1.98
C LEU A 17 -12.00 -0.52 1.50
N ARG A 18 -12.90 -0.75 2.44
CA ARG A 18 -14.35 -0.63 2.21
C ARG A 18 -14.78 0.82 2.44
N HIS A 19 -15.82 1.21 1.71
CA HIS A 19 -16.38 2.57 1.76
C HIS A 19 -16.72 3.02 3.19
N HIS A 20 -17.49 2.23 3.94
CA HIS A 20 -17.96 2.64 5.27
C HIS A 20 -16.81 2.81 6.29
N PRO A 21 -15.89 1.84 6.50
CA PRO A 21 -14.75 2.03 7.38
C PRO A 21 -13.88 3.24 7.01
N ALA A 22 -13.65 3.48 5.72
CA ALA A 22 -12.88 4.62 5.26
C ALA A 22 -13.61 5.95 5.55
N ALA A 23 -14.90 6.02 5.25
CA ALA A 23 -15.72 7.21 5.49
C ALA A 23 -15.84 7.53 6.99
N GLU A 24 -16.06 6.52 7.83
CA GLU A 24 -16.11 6.66 9.29
C GLU A 24 -14.77 7.16 9.85
N HIS A 25 -13.65 6.63 9.34
CA HIS A 25 -12.31 7.09 9.72
C HIS A 25 -12.07 8.55 9.35
N LEU A 26 -12.44 8.97 8.13
CA LEU A 26 -12.35 10.37 7.70
C LEU A 26 -13.25 11.29 8.52
N LEU A 27 -14.48 10.88 8.80
CA LEU A 27 -15.41 11.64 9.64
C LEU A 27 -14.85 11.80 11.06
N ALA A 28 -14.26 10.76 11.63
CA ALA A 28 -13.63 10.84 12.94
C ALA A 28 -12.50 11.89 12.99
N GLY A 29 -11.76 12.07 11.89
CA GLY A 29 -10.75 13.13 11.75
C GLY A 29 -11.30 14.56 11.73
N THR A 30 -12.61 14.75 11.54
CA THR A 30 -13.25 16.08 11.62
C THR A 30 -13.58 16.53 13.04
N VAL A 31 -13.51 15.61 14.01
CA VAL A 31 -13.80 15.92 15.42
C VAL A 31 -12.64 16.72 16.02
N ALA A 32 -12.96 17.85 16.65
CA ALA A 32 -11.95 18.72 17.27
C ALA A 32 -11.08 17.94 18.27
N GLY A 33 -9.75 18.10 18.14
CA GLY A 33 -8.78 17.41 18.99
C GLY A 33 -8.50 15.95 18.62
N ARG A 34 -9.07 15.45 17.51
CA ARG A 34 -8.76 14.13 16.96
C ARG A 34 -8.00 14.25 15.65
N THR A 35 -6.90 13.52 15.55
CA THR A 35 -6.13 13.37 14.31
C THR A 35 -6.24 11.93 13.86
N THR A 36 -6.48 11.72 12.57
CA THR A 36 -6.54 10.40 11.95
C THR A 36 -5.54 10.33 10.81
N PRO A 37 -4.79 9.23 10.63
CA PRO A 37 -3.85 9.08 9.53
C PRO A 37 -4.54 9.20 8.17
N ALA A 38 -3.81 9.67 7.16
CA ALA A 38 -4.21 9.53 5.77
C ALA A 38 -4.40 8.05 5.41
N LEU A 39 -5.34 7.75 4.53
CA LEU A 39 -5.59 6.39 4.05
C LEU A 39 -4.96 6.18 2.69
N VAL A 40 -4.19 5.11 2.55
CA VAL A 40 -3.62 4.66 1.27
C VAL A 40 -4.11 3.24 1.03
N ASP A 41 -5.03 3.10 0.07
CA ASP A 41 -5.49 1.80 -0.42
C ASP A 41 -4.64 1.37 -1.61
N VAL A 42 -3.90 0.28 -1.47
CA VAL A 42 -3.13 -0.31 -2.56
C VAL A 42 -3.84 -1.55 -3.09
N ALA A 43 -3.62 -1.86 -4.37
CA ALA A 43 -4.09 -3.13 -4.90
C ALA A 43 -3.53 -4.29 -4.06
N HIS A 44 -4.38 -5.25 -3.70
CA HIS A 44 -4.03 -6.33 -2.78
C HIS A 44 -2.79 -7.11 -3.25
N TRP A 45 -2.70 -7.38 -4.56
CA TRP A 45 -1.52 -8.00 -5.14
C TRP A 45 -0.25 -7.17 -4.93
N ALA A 46 -0.33 -5.84 -5.05
CA ALA A 46 0.82 -4.95 -4.88
C ALA A 46 1.29 -4.86 -3.42
N SER A 47 0.42 -5.06 -2.42
CA SER A 47 0.83 -5.15 -1.02
C SER A 47 1.45 -6.50 -0.64
N GLU A 48 1.03 -7.59 -1.29
CA GLU A 48 1.34 -8.95 -0.82
C GLU A 48 2.35 -9.70 -1.68
N HIS A 49 2.30 -9.56 -3.00
CA HIS A 49 3.22 -10.24 -3.91
C HIS A 49 4.71 -9.96 -3.61
N PRO A 50 5.14 -8.74 -3.23
CA PRO A 50 6.53 -8.48 -2.87
C PRO A 50 7.07 -9.37 -1.75
N TRP A 51 6.21 -9.92 -0.88
CA TRP A 51 6.61 -10.83 0.20
C TRP A 51 6.89 -12.25 -0.28
N CYS A 52 6.38 -12.64 -1.45
CA CYS A 52 6.55 -14.00 -1.96
C CYS A 52 8.02 -14.36 -2.15
N GLU A 53 8.89 -13.41 -2.51
CA GLU A 53 10.33 -13.69 -2.67
C GLU A 53 11.00 -13.94 -1.31
N GLN A 54 10.61 -13.20 -0.28
CA GLN A 54 11.09 -13.43 1.08
C GLN A 54 10.60 -14.80 1.60
N ALA A 55 9.34 -15.15 1.35
CA ALA A 55 8.79 -16.45 1.71
C ALA A 55 9.50 -17.60 0.96
N ALA A 56 9.81 -17.41 -0.32
CA ALA A 56 10.57 -18.38 -1.11
C ALA A 56 11.96 -18.61 -0.51
N GLU A 57 12.62 -17.56 -0.03
CA GLU A 57 13.92 -17.67 0.63
C GLU A 57 13.84 -18.47 1.93
N VAL A 58 12.84 -18.21 2.77
CA VAL A 58 12.60 -18.99 3.99
C VAL A 58 12.47 -20.49 3.67
N ILE A 59 11.75 -20.84 2.60
CA ILE A 59 11.58 -22.23 2.17
C ILE A 59 12.91 -22.82 1.64
N ARG A 60 13.63 -22.08 0.78
CA ARG A 60 14.93 -22.53 0.23
C ARG A 60 15.92 -22.85 1.34
N VAL A 61 16.05 -21.95 2.32
CA VAL A 61 16.92 -22.13 3.49
C VAL A 61 16.44 -23.29 4.34
N GLY A 62 15.14 -23.34 4.66
CA GLY A 62 14.56 -24.38 5.51
C GLY A 62 14.67 -25.79 4.93
N LEU A 63 14.67 -25.93 3.60
CA LEU A 63 14.80 -27.21 2.90
C LEU A 63 16.22 -27.48 2.38
N GLY A 64 17.20 -26.65 2.73
CA GLY A 64 18.60 -26.83 2.34
C GLY A 64 18.81 -26.84 0.82
N GLY A 65 17.97 -26.14 0.06
CA GLY A 65 18.04 -26.11 -1.41
C GLY A 65 17.75 -27.46 -2.09
N THR A 66 17.16 -28.43 -1.40
CA THR A 66 16.86 -29.77 -1.94
C THR A 66 15.70 -29.78 -2.94
N VAL A 67 14.89 -28.71 -2.95
CA VAL A 67 13.79 -28.51 -3.88
C VAL A 67 13.93 -27.17 -4.60
N ASP A 68 13.41 -27.13 -5.82
CA ASP A 68 13.31 -25.89 -6.58
C ASP A 68 12.11 -25.07 -6.07
N VAL A 69 12.34 -23.79 -5.79
CA VAL A 69 11.35 -22.86 -5.25
C VAL A 69 11.28 -21.65 -6.16
N ARG A 70 10.09 -21.41 -6.74
CA ARG A 70 9.87 -20.34 -7.70
C ARG A 70 8.70 -19.47 -7.27
N VAL A 71 8.87 -18.16 -7.41
CA VAL A 71 7.78 -17.18 -7.28
C VAL A 71 7.23 -16.89 -8.68
N SER A 72 5.91 -17.04 -8.84
CA SER A 72 5.25 -16.66 -10.09
C SER A 72 5.41 -15.15 -10.34
N GLN A 73 5.91 -14.80 -11.52
CA GLN A 73 6.02 -13.41 -11.97
C GLN A 73 4.76 -12.94 -12.73
N LEU A 74 3.79 -13.82 -12.94
CA LEU A 74 2.52 -13.44 -13.56
C LEU A 74 1.74 -12.57 -12.58
N ARG A 75 1.47 -11.32 -12.99
CA ARG A 75 0.57 -10.43 -12.26
C ARG A 75 -0.84 -11.02 -12.29
N THR A 76 -1.39 -11.31 -11.12
CA THR A 76 -2.75 -11.86 -10.95
C THR A 76 -3.74 -10.81 -10.43
N ASP A 77 -3.34 -9.55 -10.40
CA ASP A 77 -4.18 -8.45 -9.97
C ASP A 77 -5.29 -8.17 -11.00
N PRO A 78 -6.58 -8.23 -10.61
CA PRO A 78 -7.67 -7.87 -11.51
C PRO A 78 -7.75 -6.36 -11.78
N TRP A 79 -7.10 -5.51 -10.97
CA TRP A 79 -7.21 -4.06 -11.06
C TRP A 79 -5.98 -3.42 -11.71
N THR A 80 -6.09 -2.98 -12.96
CA THR A 80 -4.93 -2.48 -13.72
C THR A 80 -4.82 -0.96 -13.82
N ILE A 81 -5.73 -0.22 -13.18
CA ILE A 81 -5.74 1.24 -13.21
C ILE A 81 -4.57 1.78 -12.37
N SER A 82 -3.79 2.68 -12.96
CA SER A 82 -2.75 3.45 -12.27
C SER A 82 -2.80 4.89 -12.75
N ALA A 83 -2.50 5.82 -11.83
CA ALA A 83 -2.25 7.21 -12.17
C ALA A 83 -0.75 7.45 -12.04
N THR A 84 -0.08 7.71 -13.15
CA THR A 84 1.30 8.21 -13.12
C THR A 84 1.25 9.68 -12.76
N SER A 85 2.09 10.13 -11.83
CA SER A 85 2.29 11.56 -11.61
C SER A 85 2.69 12.20 -12.93
N ALA A 86 2.02 13.28 -13.33
CA ALA A 86 2.50 14.10 -14.43
C ALA A 86 3.95 14.51 -14.14
N ASP A 87 4.82 14.43 -15.15
CA ASP A 87 6.19 14.92 -15.03
C ASP A 87 6.17 16.34 -14.46
N ALA A 88 7.10 16.64 -13.55
CA ALA A 88 7.17 17.92 -12.85
C ALA A 88 7.29 19.13 -13.81
N ASP A 89 7.61 18.88 -15.08
CA ASP A 89 7.70 19.85 -16.18
C ASP A 89 6.33 20.28 -16.75
N ASP A 90 5.23 19.58 -16.46
CA ASP A 90 3.88 19.91 -16.96
C ASP A 90 3.08 20.82 -16.02
N ILE A 91 3.73 21.47 -15.04
CA ILE A 91 3.09 22.46 -14.17
C ILE A 91 3.15 23.83 -14.87
N PRO A 92 2.02 24.39 -15.36
CA PRO A 92 2.03 25.69 -16.01
C PRO A 92 2.45 26.76 -15.00
N GLY A 93 3.56 27.44 -15.26
CA GLY A 93 4.04 28.59 -14.47
C GLY A 93 5.26 28.38 -13.59
N ARG A 94 5.96 27.22 -13.69
CA ARG A 94 7.26 27.03 -13.02
C ARG A 94 8.41 27.33 -13.98
N THR A 95 8.61 28.60 -14.32
CA THR A 95 9.84 29.06 -14.96
C THR A 95 11.00 28.97 -13.96
N ALA A 96 12.07 28.28 -14.37
CA ALA A 96 13.34 28.33 -13.67
C ALA A 96 13.96 29.72 -13.83
N GLN A 97 14.20 30.36 -12.68
CA GLN A 97 15.01 31.57 -12.43
C GLN A 97 14.58 32.90 -13.07
#